data_AF-A0A524EAM7-F1
#
_entry.id   AF-A0A524EAM7-F1
#
_cell.length_a   1.000
_cell.length_b   1.000
_cell.length_c   1.000
_cell.angle_alpha   90.00
_cell.angle_beta   90.00
_cell.angle_gamma   90.00
#
_symmetry.space_group_name_H-M   'P 1'
#
loop_
_entity.id
_entity.type
_entity.pdbx_description
1 polymer ?
#
loop_
_entity_poly.entity_id
_entity_poly.type
_entity_poly.pdbx_seq_one_letter_code
_entity_poly.pdbx_strand_id
1 'polypeptide(L)'
;MNIQESQNGNNLVKYFVHGIPFAILSVLFVYVLDFVLLMMLTGSPSGVLMLAFVILLGYFLTIGAVNIVAAELVWGIRAKRSVKSFLGQGFLFTVMLFLIDPFLYAVVFAFTATLILDLVLLTVSFVILAFVGGYIGRNIAVEFVGERERSDELASIHDRQMTCRHCGAQTTVKTLEVEESGGFTCSECGRWNQVSDRGPSID
;
A
#
# COMPACT_ATOMS: atom_id res chain seq x y z
N MET A 1 6.88 -16.01 -4.55
CA MET A 1 8.00 -15.95 -3.58
C MET A 1 7.53 -16.69 -2.33
N ASN A 2 8.21 -17.73 -1.85
CA ASN A 2 7.76 -18.51 -0.70
C ASN A 2 7.77 -17.63 0.56
N ILE A 3 6.59 -17.20 1.01
CA ILE A 3 6.40 -16.34 2.19
C ILE A 3 6.98 -16.98 3.47
N GLN A 4 7.26 -18.29 3.44
CA GLN A 4 7.78 -19.05 4.58
C GLN A 4 9.29 -18.85 4.86
N GLU A 5 10.09 -18.32 3.94
CA GLU A 5 11.56 -18.32 4.09
C GLU A 5 12.13 -17.14 4.91
N SER A 6 11.32 -16.18 5.36
CA SER A 6 11.81 -15.01 6.11
C SER A 6 11.76 -15.15 7.65
N GLN A 7 11.48 -16.32 8.22
CA GLN A 7 11.20 -16.43 9.67
C GLN A 7 12.42 -16.48 10.60
N ASN A 8 13.63 -16.77 10.14
CA ASN A 8 14.77 -17.00 11.04
C ASN A 8 15.77 -15.83 11.05
N GLY A 9 15.62 -14.90 12.01
CA GLY A 9 16.78 -14.21 12.61
C GLY A 9 16.73 -12.69 12.77
N ASN A 10 16.11 -11.92 11.87
CA ASN A 10 16.25 -10.44 11.86
C ASN A 10 14.95 -9.64 11.64
N ASN A 11 13.78 -10.24 11.89
CA ASN A 11 12.51 -9.58 11.59
C ASN A 11 12.25 -8.35 12.47
N LEU A 12 12.67 -8.36 13.74
CA LEU A 12 12.50 -7.22 14.64
C LEU A 12 13.21 -5.96 14.14
N VAL A 13 14.48 -6.08 13.73
CA VAL A 13 15.25 -4.94 13.21
C VAL A 13 14.61 -4.41 11.92
N LYS A 14 14.13 -5.31 11.05
CA LYS A 14 13.40 -4.91 9.84
C LYS A 14 12.10 -4.17 10.16
N TYR A 15 11.33 -4.61 11.16
CA TYR A 15 10.15 -3.89 11.61
C TYR A 15 10.52 -2.49 12.11
N PHE A 16 11.51 -2.40 12.99
CA PHE A 16 11.98 -1.11 13.48
C PHE A 16 12.41 -0.16 12.35
N VAL A 17 13.28 -0.63 11.44
CA VAL A 17 13.76 0.17 10.29
C VAL A 17 12.62 0.58 9.36
N HIS A 18 11.66 -0.31 9.11
CA HIS A 18 10.47 0.01 8.31
C HIS A 18 9.62 1.09 9.00
N GLY A 19 9.51 1.09 10.33
CA GLY A 19 8.65 2.04 11.03
C GLY A 19 9.27 3.37 11.43
N ILE A 20 10.59 3.55 11.37
CA ILE A 20 11.24 4.84 11.65
C ILE A 20 10.62 5.99 10.84
N PRO A 21 10.41 5.88 9.50
CA PRO A 21 9.78 6.95 8.74
C PRO A 21 8.37 7.30 9.24
N PHE A 22 7.58 6.31 9.64
CA PHE A 22 6.23 6.56 10.17
C PHE A 22 6.28 7.22 11.54
N ALA A 23 7.18 6.80 12.43
CA ALA A 23 7.33 7.43 13.73
C ALA A 23 7.75 8.92 13.58
N ILE A 24 8.65 9.23 12.65
CA ILE A 24 9.03 10.61 12.32
C ILE A 24 7.82 11.38 11.77
N LEU A 25 7.10 10.82 10.80
CA LEU A 25 5.92 11.46 10.21
C LEU A 25 4.81 11.70 11.24
N SER A 26 4.57 10.77 12.16
CA SER A 26 3.59 10.93 13.24
C SER A 26 3.95 12.09 14.15
N VAL A 27 5.22 12.19 14.58
CA VAL A 27 5.69 13.32 15.41
C VAL A 27 5.56 14.64 14.67
N LEU A 28 5.96 14.71 13.40
CA LEU A 28 5.80 15.91 12.58
C LEU A 28 4.33 16.29 12.40
N PHE A 29 3.45 15.30 12.24
CA PHE A 29 2.02 15.53 12.04
C PHE A 29 1.36 16.16 13.26
N VAL A 30 1.79 15.81 14.49
CA VAL A 30 1.31 16.48 15.72
C VAL A 30 1.57 18.00 15.66
N TYR A 31 2.76 18.43 15.26
CA TYR A 31 3.06 19.86 15.12
C TYR A 31 2.23 20.54 14.04
N VAL A 32 1.92 19.82 12.95
CA VAL A 32 1.02 20.33 11.90
C VAL A 32 -0.40 20.48 12.45
N LEU A 33 -0.89 19.55 13.26
CA LEU A 33 -2.20 19.65 13.92
C LEU A 33 -2.25 20.82 14.92
N ASP A 34 -1.20 21.02 15.72
CA ASP A 34 -1.10 22.17 16.64
C ASP A 34 -1.17 23.50 15.88
N PHE A 35 -0.47 23.58 14.74
CA PHE A 35 -0.53 24.75 13.87
C PHE A 35 -1.94 24.97 13.30
N VAL A 36 -2.60 23.92 12.81
CA VAL A 36 -3.99 24.00 12.32
C VAL A 36 -4.94 24.43 13.44
N LEU A 37 -4.78 23.92 14.66
CA LEU A 37 -5.58 24.30 15.82
C LEU A 37 -5.38 25.78 16.20
N LEU A 38 -4.14 26.26 16.19
CA LEU A 38 -3.84 27.68 16.42
C LEU A 38 -4.52 28.56 15.35
N MET A 39 -4.46 28.14 14.09
CA MET A 39 -5.13 28.85 12.99
C MET A 39 -6.66 28.84 13.14
N MET A 40 -7.26 27.82 13.76
CA MET A 40 -8.70 27.82 14.07
C MET A 40 -9.09 28.91 15.07
N LEU A 41 -8.19 29.30 15.98
CA LEU A 41 -8.47 30.35 16.97
C LEU A 41 -8.44 31.76 16.38
N THR A 42 -7.62 31.98 15.34
CA THR A 42 -7.40 33.31 14.76
C THR A 42 -8.00 33.50 13.37
N GLY A 43 -8.32 32.41 12.67
CA GLY A 43 -8.72 32.40 11.25
C GLY A 43 -10.22 32.19 11.03
N SER A 44 -10.62 32.19 9.75
CA SER A 44 -12.00 31.84 9.37
C SER A 44 -12.20 30.32 9.45
N PRO A 45 -13.26 29.82 10.11
CA PRO A 45 -13.47 28.38 10.29
C PRO A 45 -13.51 27.61 8.96
N SER A 46 -14.14 28.15 7.93
CA SER A 46 -14.25 27.51 6.61
C SER A 46 -12.89 27.38 5.90
N GLY A 47 -12.04 28.40 5.97
CA GLY A 47 -10.71 28.38 5.37
C GLY A 47 -9.80 27.36 6.05
N VAL A 48 -9.85 27.30 7.40
CA VAL A 48 -9.04 26.35 8.16
C VAL A 48 -9.49 24.91 7.95
N LEU A 49 -10.79 24.64 7.86
CA LEU A 49 -11.32 23.31 7.53
C LEU A 49 -10.86 22.83 6.15
N MET A 50 -10.89 23.70 5.14
CA MET A 50 -10.40 23.37 3.80
C MET A 50 -8.89 23.07 3.82
N LEU A 51 -8.09 23.87 4.53
CA LEU A 51 -6.67 23.63 4.70
C LEU A 51 -6.39 22.31 5.41
N ALA A 52 -7.10 22.01 6.50
CA ALA A 52 -6.98 20.77 7.24
C ALA A 52 -7.29 19.55 6.36
N PHE A 53 -8.33 19.65 5.51
CA PHE A 53 -8.66 18.59 4.56
C PHE A 53 -7.53 18.35 3.54
N VAL A 54 -6.96 19.40 2.98
CA VAL A 54 -5.83 19.29 2.02
C VAL A 54 -4.60 18.67 2.69
N ILE A 55 -4.28 19.12 3.91
CA ILE A 55 -3.17 18.56 4.70
C ILE A 55 -3.40 17.07 4.98
N LEU A 56 -4.61 16.69 5.40
CA LEU A 56 -4.95 15.30 5.70
C LEU A 56 -4.83 14.40 4.44
N LEU A 57 -5.31 14.89 3.29
CA LEU A 57 -5.18 14.17 2.03
C LEU A 57 -3.70 14.00 1.63
N GLY A 58 -2.92 15.07 1.75
CA GLY A 58 -1.48 15.03 1.50
C GLY A 58 -0.75 14.08 2.44
N TYR A 59 -1.16 14.02 3.71
CA TYR A 59 -0.63 13.10 4.71
C TYR A 59 -0.89 11.63 4.33
N PHE A 60 -2.12 11.27 3.95
CA PHE A 60 -2.44 9.91 3.49
C PHE A 60 -1.59 9.51 2.27
N LEU A 61 -1.47 10.38 1.27
CA LEU A 61 -0.65 10.09 0.10
C LEU A 61 0.83 9.90 0.47
N THR A 62 1.34 10.71 1.40
CA THR A 62 2.72 10.64 1.87
C THR A 62 2.99 9.33 2.61
N ILE A 63 2.14 8.94 3.56
CA ILE A 63 2.29 7.67 4.28
C ILE A 63 2.21 6.49 3.34
N GLY A 64 1.24 6.47 2.43
CA GLY A 64 1.10 5.38 1.47
C GLY A 64 2.32 5.25 0.56
N ALA A 65 2.85 6.37 0.06
CA ALA A 65 4.06 6.37 -0.75
C ALA A 65 5.29 5.87 0.05
N VAL A 66 5.47 6.35 1.28
CA VAL A 66 6.55 5.91 2.17
C VAL A 66 6.42 4.42 2.49
N ASN A 67 5.21 3.91 2.73
CA ASN A 67 4.99 2.49 3.00
C ASN A 67 5.36 1.60 1.83
N ILE A 68 5.01 1.99 0.60
CA ILE A 68 5.41 1.22 -0.59
C ILE A 68 6.93 1.20 -0.74
N VAL A 69 7.58 2.35 -0.62
CA VAL A 69 9.04 2.44 -0.76
C VAL A 69 9.74 1.64 0.34
N ALA A 70 9.30 1.79 1.59
CA ALA A 70 9.92 1.09 2.71
C ALA A 70 9.63 -0.42 2.69
N ALA A 71 8.44 -0.85 2.27
CA ALA A 71 8.11 -2.25 2.07
C ALA A 71 8.95 -2.89 0.96
N GLU A 72 9.20 -2.17 -0.14
CA GLU A 72 10.06 -2.65 -1.22
C GLU A 72 11.52 -2.76 -0.76
N LEU A 73 12.05 -1.73 -0.09
CA LEU A 73 13.45 -1.68 0.34
C LEU A 73 13.77 -2.68 1.47
N VAL A 74 12.88 -2.83 2.46
CA VAL A 74 13.16 -3.64 3.66
C VAL A 74 12.68 -5.09 3.49
N TRP A 75 11.57 -5.28 2.79
CA TRP A 75 10.88 -6.56 2.68
C TRP A 75 10.85 -7.14 1.27
N GLY A 76 11.24 -6.37 0.24
CA GLY A 76 11.13 -6.81 -1.16
C GLY A 76 9.69 -6.90 -1.67
N ILE A 77 8.73 -6.29 -0.96
CA ILE A 77 7.30 -6.34 -1.30
C ILE A 77 7.01 -5.26 -2.34
N ARG A 78 6.65 -5.68 -3.57
CA ARG A 78 6.39 -4.77 -4.69
C ARG A 78 4.90 -4.49 -4.88
N ALA A 79 4.36 -3.57 -4.07
CA ALA A 79 2.99 -3.11 -4.19
C ALA A 79 2.78 -2.19 -5.42
N LYS A 80 1.53 -2.07 -5.88
CA LYS A 80 1.16 -1.28 -7.08
C LYS A 80 1.37 0.22 -6.83
N ARG A 81 2.20 0.88 -7.64
CA ARG A 81 2.46 2.34 -7.57
C ARG A 81 1.38 3.16 -8.28
N SER A 82 0.17 3.16 -7.75
CA SER A 82 -0.95 3.97 -8.26
C SER A 82 -1.49 4.90 -7.18
N VAL A 83 -2.08 6.03 -7.57
CA VAL A 83 -2.68 6.99 -6.62
C VAL A 83 -3.70 6.33 -5.70
N LYS A 84 -4.50 5.40 -6.24
CA LYS A 84 -5.48 4.62 -5.45
C LYS A 84 -4.78 3.77 -4.38
N SER A 85 -3.65 3.13 -4.72
CA SER A 85 -2.88 2.34 -3.75
C SER A 85 -2.19 3.21 -2.72
N PHE A 86 -1.63 4.37 -3.11
CA PHE A 86 -1.07 5.35 -2.16
C PHE A 86 -2.13 5.77 -1.15
N LEU A 87 -3.31 6.19 -1.63
CA LEU A 87 -4.39 6.62 -0.76
C LEU A 87 -4.91 5.48 0.13
N GLY A 88 -5.10 4.29 -0.43
CA GLY A 88 -5.58 3.11 0.30
C GLY A 88 -4.62 2.66 1.40
N GLN A 89 -3.32 2.57 1.11
CA GLN A 89 -2.31 2.22 2.11
C GLN A 89 -2.20 3.29 3.19
N GLY A 90 -2.16 4.57 2.83
CA GLY A 90 -2.08 5.66 3.81
C GLY A 90 -3.31 5.75 4.71
N PHE A 91 -4.50 5.58 4.15
CA PHE A 91 -5.75 5.57 4.90
C PHE A 91 -5.79 4.38 5.88
N LEU A 92 -5.56 3.15 5.39
CA LEU A 92 -5.59 1.95 6.22
C LEU A 92 -4.54 2.03 7.34
N PHE A 93 -3.34 2.53 7.02
CA PHE A 93 -2.28 2.72 8.00
C PHE A 93 -2.66 3.73 9.08
N THR A 94 -3.24 4.87 8.68
CA THR A 94 -3.67 5.88 9.65
C THR A 94 -4.79 5.38 10.54
N VAL A 95 -5.76 4.63 10.01
CA VAL A 95 -6.83 4.01 10.81
C VAL A 95 -6.23 3.02 11.81
N MET A 96 -5.30 2.18 11.39
CA MET A 96 -4.66 1.19 12.27
C MET A 96 -3.82 1.86 13.37
N LEU A 97 -3.08 2.92 13.05
CA LEU A 97 -2.38 3.72 14.07
C LEU A 97 -3.35 4.42 15.00
N PHE A 98 -4.43 5.02 14.50
CA PHE A 98 -5.43 5.70 15.32
C PHE A 98 -6.10 4.76 16.35
N LEU A 99 -6.17 3.46 16.09
CA LEU A 99 -6.67 2.48 17.06
C LEU A 99 -5.66 2.18 18.18
N ILE A 100 -4.37 2.45 17.97
CA ILE A 100 -3.29 2.12 18.92
C ILE A 100 -2.81 3.38 19.66
N ASP A 101 -2.69 4.49 18.96
CA ASP A 101 -2.12 5.74 19.46
C ASP A 101 -2.84 6.30 20.71
N PRO A 102 -4.18 6.31 20.84
CA PRO A 102 -4.84 6.82 22.04
C PRO A 102 -4.39 6.11 23.32
N PHE A 103 -4.09 4.82 23.24
CA PHE A 103 -3.57 4.06 24.38
C PHE A 103 -2.14 4.47 24.72
N LEU A 104 -1.31 4.69 23.70
CA LEU A 104 0.06 5.19 23.87
C LEU A 104 0.07 6.59 24.51
N TYR A 105 -0.75 7.50 23.99
CA TYR A 105 -0.86 8.86 24.50
C TYR A 105 -1.48 8.92 25.90
N ALA A 106 -2.47 8.08 26.21
CA ALA A 106 -3.03 8.00 27.56
C ALA A 106 -1.97 7.58 28.59
N VAL A 107 -1.09 6.63 28.22
CA VAL A 107 0.04 6.23 29.06
C VAL A 107 1.01 7.40 29.23
N VAL A 108 1.42 8.07 28.15
CA VAL A 108 2.34 9.21 28.23
C VAL A 108 1.75 10.32 29.13
N PHE A 109 0.50 10.70 28.91
CA PHE A 109 -0.17 11.78 29.64
C PHE A 109 -0.37 11.46 31.13
N ALA A 110 -0.53 10.19 31.51
CA ALA A 110 -0.66 9.79 32.91
C ALA A 110 0.61 10.02 33.75
N PHE A 111 1.77 10.17 33.10
CA PHE A 111 3.07 10.31 33.76
C PHE A 111 3.76 11.66 33.50
N THR A 112 3.12 12.63 32.83
CA THR A 112 3.75 13.94 32.58
C THR A 112 3.87 14.73 33.88
N ALA A 113 5.10 15.10 34.24
CA ALA A 113 5.39 15.85 35.46
C ALA A 113 6.63 16.75 35.35
N THR A 114 7.60 16.37 34.52
CA THR A 114 8.86 17.11 34.35
C THR A 114 9.37 16.98 32.91
N LEU A 115 10.12 17.99 32.44
CA LEU A 115 10.70 18.01 31.09
C LEU A 115 11.59 16.79 30.78
N ILE A 116 12.33 16.28 31.78
CA ILE A 116 13.17 15.08 31.61
C ILE A 116 12.28 13.86 31.39
N LEU A 117 11.21 13.73 32.17
CA LEU A 117 10.27 12.61 32.04
C LEU A 117 9.55 12.66 30.69
N ASP A 118 9.18 13.86 30.23
CA ASP A 118 8.55 14.05 28.91
C ASP A 118 9.48 13.64 27.77
N LEU A 119 10.78 13.98 27.83
CA LEU A 119 11.78 13.56 26.84
C LEU A 119 11.97 12.04 26.81
N VAL A 120 12.02 11.41 27.99
CA VAL A 120 12.11 9.95 28.11
C VAL A 120 10.86 9.28 27.53
N LEU A 121 9.68 9.77 27.89
CA LEU A 121 8.40 9.25 27.39
C LEU A 121 8.28 9.42 25.87
N LEU A 122 8.71 10.55 25.31
CA LEU A 122 8.75 10.78 23.87
C LEU A 122 9.68 9.77 23.17
N THR A 123 10.87 9.54 23.73
CA THR A 123 11.85 8.60 23.17
C THR A 123 11.32 7.16 23.17
N VAL A 124 10.74 6.73 24.29
CA VAL A 124 10.14 5.40 24.42
C VAL A 124 8.96 5.25 23.47
N SER A 125 8.08 6.25 23.40
CA SER A 125 6.94 6.28 22.48
C SER A 125 7.37 6.20 21.03
N PHE A 126 8.42 6.94 20.64
CA PHE A 126 9.00 6.88 19.31
C PHE A 126 9.46 5.46 18.95
N VAL A 127 10.18 4.79 19.86
CA VAL A 127 10.65 3.42 19.64
C VAL A 127 9.49 2.46 19.47
N ILE A 128 8.47 2.55 20.33
CA ILE A 128 7.26 1.70 20.24
C ILE A 128 6.54 1.95 18.91
N LEU A 129 6.33 3.22 18.54
CA LEU A 129 5.69 3.60 17.29
C LEU A 129 6.46 3.08 16.07
N ALA A 130 7.80 3.06 16.11
CA ALA A 130 8.59 2.49 15.02
C ALA A 130 8.38 0.97 14.89
N PHE A 131 8.32 0.22 16.00
CA PHE A 131 8.01 -1.22 15.91
C PHE A 131 6.59 -1.48 15.41
N VAL A 132 5.60 -0.79 16.01
CA VAL A 132 4.17 -0.94 15.66
C VAL A 132 3.92 -0.52 14.21
N GLY A 133 4.42 0.65 13.82
CA GLY A 133 4.28 1.19 12.47
C GLY A 133 4.94 0.28 11.44
N GLY A 134 6.13 -0.26 11.71
CA GLY A 134 6.77 -1.22 10.81
C GLY A 134 5.99 -2.52 10.65
N TYR A 135 5.40 -3.02 11.74
CA TYR A 135 4.55 -4.22 11.72
C TYR A 135 3.28 -3.99 10.90
N ILE A 136 2.56 -2.89 11.16
CA ILE A 136 1.35 -2.51 10.42
C ILE A 136 1.68 -2.31 8.94
N GLY A 137 2.70 -1.48 8.65
CA GLY A 137 3.09 -1.13 7.29
C GLY A 137 3.41 -2.34 6.43
N ARG A 138 4.14 -3.32 6.98
CA ARG A 138 4.40 -4.60 6.29
C ARG A 138 3.10 -5.34 5.97
N ASN A 139 2.22 -5.54 6.94
CA ASN A 139 0.99 -6.31 6.73
C ASN A 139 0.06 -5.62 5.72
N ILE A 140 -0.03 -4.29 5.77
CA ILE A 140 -0.75 -3.50 4.77
C ILE A 140 -0.12 -3.72 3.39
N ALA A 141 1.20 -3.60 3.26
CA ALA A 141 1.85 -3.75 1.96
C ALA A 141 1.63 -5.13 1.33
N VAL A 142 1.58 -6.20 2.13
CA VAL A 142 1.27 -7.56 1.66
C VAL A 142 -0.13 -7.64 1.05
N GLU A 143 -1.14 -7.03 1.69
CA GLU A 143 -2.52 -7.04 1.18
C GLU A 143 -2.62 -6.38 -0.20
N PHE A 144 -1.87 -5.31 -0.42
CA PHE A 144 -1.83 -4.60 -1.71
C PHE A 144 -0.96 -5.27 -2.78
N VAL A 145 -0.26 -6.37 -2.45
CA VAL A 145 0.33 -7.26 -3.47
C VAL A 145 -0.72 -8.20 -4.04
N GLY A 146 -1.63 -8.71 -3.20
CA GLY A 146 -2.72 -9.60 -3.63
C GLY A 146 -3.65 -8.98 -4.67
N GLU A 147 -3.86 -7.65 -4.63
CA GLU A 147 -4.61 -6.94 -5.68
C GLU A 147 -3.97 -7.05 -7.06
N ARG A 148 -2.63 -7.11 -7.14
CA ARG A 148 -1.92 -7.28 -8.41
C ARG A 148 -2.12 -8.69 -8.94
N GLU A 149 -1.88 -9.69 -8.10
CA GLU A 149 -2.04 -11.10 -8.48
C GLU A 149 -3.49 -11.40 -8.88
N ARG A 150 -4.49 -10.85 -8.18
CA ARG A 150 -5.90 -11.03 -8.54
C ARG A 150 -6.30 -10.32 -9.83
N SER A 151 -5.73 -9.13 -10.09
CA SER A 151 -5.94 -8.44 -11.37
C SER A 151 -5.32 -9.23 -12.53
N ASP A 152 -4.15 -9.82 -12.31
CA ASP A 152 -3.46 -10.65 -13.30
C ASP A 152 -4.16 -12.02 -13.48
N GLU A 153 -4.73 -12.58 -12.40
CA GLU A 153 -5.50 -13.83 -12.43
C GLU A 153 -6.87 -13.64 -13.10
N LEU A 154 -7.56 -12.52 -12.85
CA LEU A 154 -8.78 -12.17 -13.59
C LEU A 154 -8.49 -11.92 -15.08
N ALA A 155 -7.31 -11.38 -15.41
CA ALA A 155 -6.85 -11.31 -16.78
C ALA A 155 -6.55 -12.71 -17.36
N SER A 156 -6.05 -13.67 -16.57
CA SER A 156 -5.88 -15.06 -17.02
C SER A 156 -7.20 -15.86 -17.09
N ILE A 157 -8.24 -15.49 -16.36
CA ILE A 157 -9.59 -16.07 -16.55
C ILE A 157 -10.17 -15.62 -17.91
N HIS A 158 -9.60 -14.57 -18.53
CA HIS A 158 -9.83 -14.23 -19.93
C HIS A 158 -8.89 -14.95 -20.91
N ASP A 159 -8.07 -15.90 -20.45
CA ASP A 159 -7.37 -16.82 -21.34
C ASP A 159 -8.43 -17.62 -22.11
N ARG A 160 -8.58 -17.28 -23.39
CA ARG A 160 -9.55 -17.93 -24.24
C ARG A 160 -8.93 -19.21 -24.73
N GLN A 161 -9.58 -20.34 -24.45
CA GLN A 161 -9.32 -21.55 -25.20
C GLN A 161 -9.79 -21.31 -26.64
N MET A 162 -8.84 -21.25 -27.57
CA MET A 162 -9.12 -21.10 -28.99
C MET A 162 -8.67 -22.34 -29.75
N THR A 163 -9.51 -22.80 -30.66
CA THR A 163 -9.17 -23.91 -31.55
C THR A 163 -8.41 -23.36 -32.76
N CYS A 164 -7.23 -23.91 -33.04
CA CYS A 164 -6.45 -23.56 -34.23
C CYS A 164 -7.23 -23.92 -35.51
N ARG A 165 -7.40 -22.94 -36.41
CA ARG A 165 -8.14 -23.13 -37.68
C ARG A 165 -7.43 -24.07 -38.66
N HIS A 166 -6.14 -24.33 -38.46
CA HIS A 166 -5.33 -25.16 -39.36
C HIS A 166 -5.24 -26.63 -38.94
N CYS A 167 -5.06 -26.91 -37.65
CA CYS A 167 -4.83 -28.28 -37.15
C CYS A 167 -5.90 -28.78 -36.17
N GLY A 168 -6.80 -27.91 -35.70
CA GLY A 168 -7.84 -28.29 -34.74
C GLY A 168 -7.36 -28.44 -33.29
N ALA A 169 -6.07 -28.22 -33.00
CA ALA A 169 -5.57 -28.23 -31.63
C ALA A 169 -6.18 -27.08 -30.80
N GLN A 170 -6.54 -27.36 -29.55
CA GLN A 170 -6.93 -26.31 -28.60
C GLN A 170 -5.68 -25.67 -28.00
N THR A 171 -5.58 -24.36 -28.10
CA THR A 171 -4.51 -23.56 -27.50
C THR A 171 -5.12 -22.56 -26.52
N THR A 172 -4.53 -22.46 -25.34
CA THR A 172 -4.82 -21.39 -24.39
C THR A 172 -4.07 -20.14 -24.84
N VAL A 173 -4.81 -19.10 -25.23
CA VAL A 173 -4.21 -17.86 -25.72
C VAL A 173 -4.40 -16.76 -24.70
N LYS A 174 -3.30 -16.10 -24.32
CA LYS A 174 -3.33 -14.94 -23.43
C LYS A 174 -3.96 -13.76 -24.16
N THR A 175 -4.99 -13.14 -23.57
CA THR A 175 -5.72 -12.04 -24.19
C THR A 175 -4.81 -10.88 -24.61
N LEU A 176 -3.78 -10.58 -23.80
CA LEU A 176 -2.80 -9.53 -24.06
C LEU A 176 -1.98 -9.77 -25.34
N GLU A 177 -1.57 -11.00 -25.61
CA GLU A 177 -0.82 -11.32 -26.84
C GLU A 177 -1.70 -11.13 -28.09
N VAL A 178 -3.00 -11.40 -27.97
CA VAL A 178 -3.97 -11.24 -29.06
C VAL A 178 -4.25 -9.78 -29.35
N GLU A 179 -4.40 -8.93 -28.31
CA GLU A 179 -4.67 -7.50 -28.49
C GLU A 179 -3.51 -6.77 -29.18
N GLU A 180 -2.26 -7.10 -28.85
CA GLU A 180 -1.09 -6.42 -29.44
C GLU A 180 -0.79 -6.88 -30.87
N SER A 181 -1.07 -8.14 -31.21
CA SER A 181 -0.65 -8.75 -32.47
C SER A 181 -1.78 -9.09 -33.44
N GLY A 182 -3.04 -9.03 -32.98
CA GLY A 182 -4.23 -9.43 -33.74
C GLY A 182 -4.34 -10.94 -33.98
N GLY A 183 -3.55 -11.77 -33.29
CA GLY A 183 -3.54 -13.21 -33.49
C GLY A 183 -2.63 -13.98 -32.53
N PHE A 184 -2.42 -15.27 -32.81
CA PHE A 184 -1.50 -16.11 -32.06
C PHE A 184 -0.87 -17.20 -32.94
N THR A 185 0.33 -17.67 -32.59
CA THR A 185 0.96 -18.82 -33.26
C THR A 185 0.57 -20.11 -32.54
N CYS A 186 0.04 -21.09 -33.26
CA CYS A 186 -0.31 -22.39 -32.68
C CYS A 186 0.95 -23.18 -32.29
N SER A 187 1.00 -23.70 -31.06
CA SER A 187 2.14 -24.49 -30.55
C SER A 187 2.35 -25.81 -31.28
N GLU A 188 1.28 -26.43 -31.78
CA GLU A 188 1.34 -27.75 -32.43
C GLU A 188 1.79 -27.67 -33.89
N CYS A 189 1.25 -26.71 -34.67
CA CYS A 189 1.51 -26.64 -36.11
C CYS A 189 2.36 -25.44 -36.55
N GLY A 190 2.70 -24.53 -35.63
CA GLY A 190 3.52 -23.35 -35.90
C GLY A 190 2.87 -22.30 -36.80
N ARG A 191 1.58 -22.46 -37.17
CA ARG A 191 0.88 -21.51 -38.04
C ARG A 191 0.23 -20.39 -37.24
N TRP A 192 0.27 -19.19 -37.80
CA TRP A 192 -0.41 -18.00 -37.29
C TRP A 192 -1.93 -18.12 -37.44
N ASN A 193 -2.68 -17.81 -36.40
CA ASN A 193 -4.13 -17.75 -36.39
C ASN A 193 -4.57 -16.32 -36.06
N GLN A 194 -5.30 -15.70 -36.97
CA GLN A 194 -5.89 -14.39 -36.73
C GLN A 194 -7.12 -14.52 -35.83
N VAL A 195 -7.17 -13.74 -34.76
CA VAL A 195 -8.36 -13.62 -33.92
C VAL A 195 -9.15 -12.43 -34.44
N SER A 196 -10.35 -12.69 -34.96
CA SER A 196 -11.24 -11.58 -35.31
C SER A 196 -11.75 -10.95 -34.03
N ASP A 197 -11.49 -9.65 -33.83
CA ASP A 197 -11.86 -8.83 -32.66
C ASP A 197 -13.36 -8.81 -32.28
N ARG A 198 -14.20 -9.55 -32.98
CA ARG A 198 -15.59 -9.71 -32.61
C ARG A 198 -15.68 -10.83 -31.59
N GLY A 199 -15.72 -10.45 -30.31
CA GLY A 199 -16.36 -11.28 -29.30
C GLY A 199 -17.72 -11.79 -29.82
N PRO A 200 -18.21 -12.93 -29.33
CA PRO A 200 -19.49 -13.47 -29.78
C PRO A 200 -20.54 -12.34 -29.72
N SER A 201 -21.14 -12.01 -30.87
CA SER A 201 -22.38 -11.24 -30.85
C SER A 201 -23.36 -12.10 -30.06
N ILE A 202 -23.77 -11.58 -28.91
CA ILE A 202 -24.88 -12.15 -28.18
C ILE A 202 -26.10 -11.81 -29.03
N ASP A 203 -26.47 -12.72 -29.94
CA ASP A 203 -27.77 -12.73 -30.59
C ASP A 203 -28.82 -13.32 -29.63
#